data_AF-A0A182TWU8-F1
#
_entry.id   AF-A0A182TWU8-F1
#
_cell.length_a   1.000
_cell.length_b   1.000
_cell.length_c   1.000
_cell.angle_alpha   90.00
_cell.angle_beta   90.00
_cell.angle_gamma   90.00
#
_symmetry.space_group_name_H-M   'P 1'
#
loop_
_entity.id
_entity.type
_entity.pdbx_description
1 polymer ?
#
loop_
_entity_poly.entity_id
_entity_poly.type
_entity_poly.pdbx_seq_one_letter_code
_entity_poly.pdbx_strand_id
1 'polypeptide(L)'
;LRELFRCAAARQTEVMVQNILGYGIDIHLLGLREACREREGILHELFTDECYKIANCFLLSTSQVACSTNSFMGYGPVTPHGYGASYNPHPNEIIFCLSAFFTSDKTSASRFARSLQDSLDAMRDLLS
;
A
#
# COMPACT_ATOMS: atom_id res chain seq x y z
N LEU A 1 -12.10 16.34 12.93
CA LEU A 1 -11.33 15.07 12.82
C LEU A 1 -12.20 13.88 12.44
N ARG A 2 -13.30 13.58 13.16
CA ARG A 2 -14.21 12.46 12.81
C ARG A 2 -14.73 12.52 11.36
N GLU A 3 -15.12 13.71 10.91
CA GLU A 3 -15.58 13.88 9.52
C GLU A 3 -14.45 13.64 8.50
N LEU A 4 -13.25 14.15 8.76
CA LEU A 4 -12.08 13.91 7.90
C LEU A 4 -11.74 12.41 7.82
N PHE A 5 -11.86 11.67 8.92
CA PHE A 5 -11.69 10.21 8.92
C PHE A 5 -12.75 9.53 8.04
N ARG A 6 -14.02 9.93 8.15
CA ARG A 6 -15.09 9.40 7.29
C ARG A 6 -14.85 9.71 5.81
N CYS A 7 -14.43 10.93 5.47
CA CYS A 7 -14.06 11.29 4.11
C CYS A 7 -12.91 10.41 3.58
N ALA A 8 -11.87 10.18 4.40
CA ALA A 8 -10.75 9.34 4.03
C ALA A 8 -11.18 7.87 3.79
N ALA A 9 -11.99 7.30 4.70
CA ALA A 9 -12.50 5.94 4.55
C ALA A 9 -13.43 5.77 3.33
N ALA A 10 -14.28 6.78 3.06
CA ALA A 10 -15.14 6.80 1.88
C ALA A 10 -14.30 6.85 0.59
N ARG A 11 -13.27 7.71 0.55
CA ARG A 11 -12.37 7.81 -0.60
C ARG A 11 -11.58 6.52 -0.83
N GLN A 12 -11.07 5.90 0.24
CA GLN A 12 -10.38 4.60 0.15
C GLN A 12 -11.31 3.52 -0.45
N THR A 13 -12.58 3.50 -0.03
CA THR A 13 -13.59 2.55 -0.53
C THR A 13 -13.88 2.80 -2.01
N GLU A 14 -14.04 4.06 -2.41
CA GLU A 14 -14.26 4.45 -3.80
C GLU A 14 -13.09 4.00 -4.69
N VAL A 15 -11.84 4.30 -4.30
CA VAL A 15 -10.63 3.90 -5.04
C VAL A 15 -10.53 2.38 -5.15
N MET A 16 -10.81 1.65 -4.06
CA MET A 16 -10.87 0.18 -4.09
C MET A 16 -11.89 -0.32 -5.12
N VAL A 17 -13.11 0.21 -5.11
CA VAL A 17 -14.16 -0.17 -6.08
C VAL A 17 -13.74 0.13 -7.51
N GLN A 18 -13.15 1.30 -7.78
CA GLN A 18 -12.63 1.64 -9.12
C GLN A 18 -11.56 0.64 -9.57
N ASN A 19 -10.62 0.28 -8.70
CA ASN A 19 -9.54 -0.66 -9.04
C ASN A 19 -10.06 -2.07 -9.33
N ILE A 20 -10.99 -2.62 -8.54
CA ILE A 20 -11.52 -3.97 -8.79
C ILE A 20 -12.37 -4.05 -10.06
N LEU A 21 -12.98 -2.93 -10.48
CA LEU A 21 -13.74 -2.82 -11.72
C LEU A 21 -12.85 -2.52 -12.94
N GLY A 22 -11.53 -2.44 -12.76
CA GLY A 22 -10.58 -2.21 -13.85
C GLY A 22 -10.43 -0.74 -14.27
N TYR A 23 -10.93 0.20 -13.47
CA TYR A 23 -10.77 1.65 -13.69
C TYR A 23 -9.52 2.24 -12.99
N GLY A 24 -8.64 1.39 -12.46
CA GLY A 24 -7.35 1.78 -11.92
C GLY A 24 -6.35 2.23 -13.00
N ILE A 25 -5.28 2.91 -12.58
CA ILE A 25 -4.34 3.55 -13.51
C ILE A 25 -3.07 2.72 -13.79
N ASP A 26 -2.60 1.94 -12.84
CA ASP A 26 -1.27 1.32 -12.86
C ASP A 26 -1.08 0.39 -14.06
N ILE A 27 -2.01 -0.56 -14.26
CA ILE A 27 -1.94 -1.53 -15.36
C ILE A 27 -2.14 -0.85 -16.73
N HIS A 28 -2.98 0.19 -16.80
CA HIS A 28 -3.20 0.94 -18.03
C HIS A 28 -1.91 1.70 -18.42
N LEU A 29 -1.31 2.44 -17.48
CA LEU A 29 -0.06 3.15 -17.72
C LEU A 29 1.09 2.19 -18.05
N LEU A 30 1.15 1.03 -17.40
CA LEU A 30 2.09 -0.04 -17.76
C LEU A 30 1.91 -0.49 -19.21
N GLY A 31 0.68 -0.77 -19.63
CA GLY A 31 0.38 -1.18 -21.01
C GLY A 31 0.80 -0.15 -22.04
N LEU A 32 0.52 1.14 -21.78
CA LEU A 32 0.94 2.24 -22.65
C LEU A 32 2.47 2.37 -22.72
N ARG A 33 3.16 2.24 -21.58
CA ARG A 33 4.62 2.29 -21.51
C ARG A 33 5.28 1.20 -22.35
N GLU A 34 4.82 -0.05 -22.19
CA GLU A 34 5.37 -1.16 -22.96
C GLU A 34 5.00 -1.06 -24.45
N ALA A 35 3.80 -0.57 -24.79
CA ALA A 35 3.43 -0.31 -26.19
C ALA A 35 4.33 0.75 -26.86
N CYS A 36 4.69 1.84 -26.16
CA CYS A 36 5.68 2.81 -26.65
C CYS A 36 7.04 2.15 -26.91
N ARG A 37 7.48 1.31 -25.97
CA ARG A 37 8.75 0.59 -26.07
C ARG A 37 8.79 -0.36 -27.27
N GLU A 38 7.72 -1.09 -27.52
CA GLU A 38 7.61 -2.03 -28.64
C GLU A 38 7.55 -1.34 -30.00
N ARG A 39 6.84 -0.20 -30.10
CA ARG A 39 6.64 0.48 -31.39
C ARG A 39 7.79 1.39 -31.80
N GLU A 40 8.31 2.18 -30.88
CA GLU A 40 9.24 3.27 -31.21
C GLU A 40 10.64 3.05 -30.59
N GLY A 41 10.76 2.13 -29.63
CA GLY A 41 12.01 1.93 -28.86
C GLY A 41 12.34 3.07 -27.90
N ILE A 42 11.55 4.14 -27.91
CA ILE A 42 11.72 5.35 -27.09
C ILE A 42 10.47 5.50 -26.21
N LEU A 43 10.67 5.80 -24.93
CA LEU A 43 9.56 6.04 -24.00
C LEU A 43 9.08 7.48 -24.12
N HIS A 44 7.76 7.68 -24.06
CA HIS A 44 7.15 9.00 -23.93
C HIS A 44 7.64 9.73 -22.67
N GLU A 45 7.75 11.07 -22.70
CA GLU A 45 8.30 11.89 -21.60
C GLU A 45 7.64 11.60 -20.25
N LEU A 46 6.32 11.36 -20.25
CA LEU A 46 5.53 10.95 -19.09
C LEU A 46 6.16 9.77 -18.32
N PHE A 47 6.68 8.76 -19.02
CA PHE A 47 7.24 7.55 -18.39
C PHE A 47 8.70 7.71 -17.94
N THR A 48 9.34 8.80 -18.38
CA THR A 48 10.70 9.17 -17.94
C THR A 48 10.71 10.23 -16.85
N ASP A 49 9.57 10.89 -16.62
CA ASP A 49 9.39 11.92 -15.61
C ASP A 49 9.60 11.37 -14.19
N GLU A 50 10.18 12.21 -13.32
CA GLU A 50 10.43 11.84 -11.92
C GLU A 50 9.15 11.52 -11.16
N CYS A 51 8.03 12.18 -11.46
CA CYS A 51 6.74 11.89 -10.84
C CYS A 51 6.28 10.47 -11.12
N TYR A 52 6.50 9.94 -12.34
CA TYR A 52 6.16 8.56 -12.68
C TYR A 52 7.05 7.57 -11.92
N LYS A 53 8.34 7.87 -11.76
CA LYS A 53 9.26 7.05 -10.95
C LYS A 53 8.84 7.03 -9.48
N ILE A 54 8.49 8.18 -8.91
CA ILE A 54 8.01 8.30 -7.53
C ILE A 54 6.69 7.54 -7.35
N ALA A 55 5.75 7.69 -8.28
CA ALA A 55 4.45 7.02 -8.22
C ALA A 55 4.56 5.49 -8.23
N ASN A 56 5.59 4.94 -8.89
CA ASN A 56 5.86 3.49 -8.94
C ASN A 56 6.85 3.02 -7.85
N CYS A 57 7.32 3.92 -6.98
CA CYS A 57 8.21 3.60 -5.85
C CYS A 57 7.38 3.37 -4.59
N PHE A 58 6.89 2.14 -4.41
CA PHE A 58 6.05 1.78 -3.26
C PHE A 58 6.90 1.63 -1.97
N LEU A 59 7.01 2.71 -1.20
CA LEU A 59 7.64 2.70 0.13
C LEU A 59 6.78 1.96 1.18
N LEU A 60 5.49 1.76 0.92
CA LEU A 60 4.61 0.94 1.74
C LEU A 60 3.83 0.01 0.81
N SER A 61 4.12 -1.29 0.87
CA SER A 61 3.42 -2.31 0.07
C SER A 61 2.52 -3.15 0.97
N THR A 62 1.22 -3.08 0.73
CA THR A 62 0.19 -3.66 1.62
C THR A 62 -0.71 -4.65 0.92
N SER A 63 -1.20 -5.64 1.66
CA SER A 63 -2.28 -6.51 1.17
C SER A 63 -3.05 -7.12 2.34
N GLN A 64 -4.37 -7.25 2.13
CA GLN A 64 -5.20 -8.06 3.00
C GLN A 64 -5.09 -9.52 2.56
N VAL A 65 -4.70 -10.41 3.47
CA VAL A 65 -4.66 -11.86 3.22
C VAL A 65 -5.54 -12.54 4.25
N ALA A 66 -6.84 -12.62 3.94
CA ALA A 66 -7.82 -13.19 4.84
C ALA A 66 -7.65 -14.71 4.94
N CYS A 67 -7.50 -15.23 6.16
CA CYS A 67 -7.43 -16.65 6.48
C CYS A 67 -8.33 -16.95 7.67
N SER A 68 -9.14 -18.00 7.60
CA SER A 68 -10.02 -18.44 8.70
C SER A 68 -9.33 -19.38 9.69
N THR A 69 -8.21 -19.99 9.29
CA THR A 69 -7.35 -20.80 10.14
C THR A 69 -6.42 -19.90 10.97
N ASN A 70 -5.76 -20.48 11.97
CA ASN A 70 -4.70 -19.80 12.73
C ASN A 70 -3.41 -19.70 11.89
N SER A 71 -3.51 -19.07 10.73
CA SER A 71 -2.44 -18.91 9.74
C SER A 71 -2.34 -17.45 9.36
N PHE A 72 -1.11 -17.02 9.10
CA PHE A 72 -0.81 -15.66 8.65
C PHE A 72 0.15 -15.72 7.46
N MET A 73 0.14 -14.66 6.67
CA MET A 73 1.05 -14.48 5.54
C MET A 73 1.88 -13.22 5.78
N GLY A 74 3.16 -13.25 5.39
CA GLY A 74 4.06 -12.10 5.44
C GLY A 74 5.00 -12.10 4.23
N TYR A 75 5.44 -10.92 3.82
CA TYR A 75 6.40 -10.72 2.74
C TYR A 75 7.32 -9.53 3.05
N GLY A 76 8.46 -9.47 2.36
CA GLY A 76 9.44 -8.39 2.48
C GLY A 76 9.02 -7.10 1.76
N PRO A 77 9.69 -5.96 2.02
CA PRO A 77 9.47 -4.74 1.26
C PRO A 77 9.82 -4.89 -0.22
N VAL A 78 9.17 -4.10 -1.08
CA VAL A 78 9.47 -4.06 -2.53
C VAL A 78 10.51 -3.00 -2.91
N THR A 79 10.97 -2.21 -1.93
CA THR A 79 12.04 -1.21 -2.09
C THR A 79 13.01 -1.28 -0.91
N PRO A 80 14.31 -0.90 -1.08
CA PRO A 80 15.29 -0.95 0.00
C PRO A 80 14.92 -0.11 1.24
N HIS A 81 14.18 0.98 1.04
CA HIS A 81 13.76 1.91 2.10
C HIS A 81 12.25 1.83 2.40
N GLY A 82 11.61 0.72 2.04
CA GLY A 82 10.18 0.53 2.23
C GLY A 82 9.80 -0.41 3.36
N TYR A 83 8.50 -0.63 3.45
CA TYR A 83 7.83 -1.59 4.33
C TYR A 83 6.99 -2.57 3.53
N GLY A 84 6.98 -3.84 3.96
CA GLY A 84 5.93 -4.79 3.63
C GLY A 84 4.95 -4.89 4.80
N ALA A 85 3.65 -4.87 4.51
CA ALA A 85 2.62 -4.93 5.55
C ALA A 85 1.39 -5.72 5.07
N SER A 86 1.36 -7.02 5.39
CA SER A 86 0.14 -7.82 5.23
C SER A 86 -0.70 -7.80 6.51
N TYR A 87 -2.01 -7.94 6.34
CA TYR A 87 -2.93 -7.98 7.46
C TYR A 87 -4.09 -8.96 7.25
N ASN A 88 -4.53 -9.56 8.36
CA ASN A 88 -5.67 -10.48 8.43
C ASN A 88 -6.64 -10.01 9.52
N PRO A 89 -7.74 -9.34 9.15
CA PRO A 89 -8.78 -8.94 10.10
C PRO A 89 -9.62 -10.15 10.55
N HIS A 90 -9.74 -10.33 11.86
CA HIS A 90 -10.66 -11.24 12.54
C HIS A 90 -11.74 -10.44 13.27
N PRO A 91 -12.82 -11.08 13.80
CA PRO A 91 -13.88 -10.36 14.49
C PRO A 91 -13.42 -9.50 15.68
N ASN A 92 -12.37 -9.92 16.40
CA ASN A 92 -11.91 -9.25 17.64
C ASN A 92 -10.45 -8.80 17.59
N GLU A 93 -9.73 -9.04 16.50
CA GLU A 93 -8.31 -8.72 16.37
C GLU A 93 -7.93 -8.50 14.91
N ILE A 94 -6.77 -7.90 14.68
CA ILE A 94 -6.17 -7.80 13.35
C ILE A 94 -4.73 -8.27 13.47
N ILE A 95 -4.38 -9.33 12.73
CA ILE A 95 -3.00 -9.83 12.69
C ILE A 95 -2.24 -9.05 11.63
N PHE A 96 -1.14 -8.40 12.00
CA PHE A 96 -0.24 -7.72 11.08
C PHE A 96 1.09 -8.45 10.96
N CYS A 97 1.60 -8.61 9.74
CA CYS A 97 2.98 -9.01 9.48
C CYS A 97 3.72 -7.85 8.82
N LEU A 98 4.62 -7.23 9.58
CA LEU A 98 5.35 -6.04 9.17
C LEU A 98 6.82 -6.37 8.91
N SER A 99 7.33 -5.92 7.79
CA SER A 99 8.73 -6.15 7.39
C SER A 99 9.39 -4.84 6.96
N ALA A 100 10.70 -4.76 7.21
CA ALA A 100 11.59 -3.70 6.78
C ALA A 100 13.02 -4.27 6.70
N PHE A 101 13.88 -3.70 5.85
CA PHE A 101 15.28 -4.12 5.79
C PHE A 101 16.09 -3.47 6.92
N PHE A 102 16.88 -4.27 7.65
CA PHE A 102 17.79 -3.77 8.70
C PHE A 102 18.90 -2.84 8.16
N THR A 103 19.21 -2.94 6.87
CA THR A 103 20.22 -2.11 6.21
C THR A 103 19.73 -0.69 5.92
N SER A 104 18.43 -0.43 6.04
CA SER A 104 17.85 0.89 5.83
C SER A 104 17.94 1.74 7.09
N ASP A 105 18.50 2.93 6.98
CA ASP A 105 18.52 3.94 8.06
C ASP A 105 17.19 4.70 8.19
N LYS A 106 16.26 4.50 7.24
CA LYS A 106 14.96 5.18 7.18
C LYS A 106 13.81 4.38 7.77
N THR A 107 13.97 3.07 7.92
CA THR A 107 12.85 2.19 8.28
C THR A 107 13.14 1.37 9.54
N SER A 108 12.07 1.01 10.24
CA SER A 108 12.10 0.17 11.43
C SER A 108 10.75 -0.50 11.61
N ALA A 109 10.72 -1.82 11.47
CA ALA A 109 9.48 -2.60 11.60
C ALA A 109 8.87 -2.45 13.01
N SER A 110 9.70 -2.39 14.06
CA SER A 110 9.22 -2.24 15.44
C SER A 110 8.65 -0.84 15.71
N ARG A 111 9.26 0.22 15.17
CA ARG A 111 8.68 1.58 15.25
C ARG A 111 7.38 1.66 14.46
N PHE A 112 7.34 1.06 13.27
CA PHE A 112 6.12 1.04 12.46
C PHE A 112 4.98 0.28 13.17
N ALA A 113 5.26 -0.87 13.79
CA ALA A 113 4.29 -1.62 14.59
C ALA A 113 3.70 -0.77 15.72
N ARG A 114 4.54 -0.01 16.44
CA ARG A 114 4.08 0.88 17.49
C ARG A 114 3.20 2.00 16.95
N SER A 115 3.65 2.70 15.91
CA SER A 115 2.86 3.78 15.30
C SER A 115 1.54 3.30 14.71
N LEU A 116 1.51 2.07 14.17
CA LEU A 116 0.28 1.44 13.69
C LEU A 116 -0.69 1.17 14.85
N GLN A 117 -0.22 0.61 15.96
CA GLN A 117 -1.03 0.40 17.16
C GLN A 117 -1.59 1.72 17.69
N ASP A 118 -0.73 2.74 17.87
CA ASP A 118 -1.13 4.07 18.34
C ASP A 118 -2.19 4.69 17.41
N SER A 119 -2.07 4.49 16.09
CA SER A 119 -3.04 4.96 15.10
C SER A 119 -4.38 4.24 15.22
N LEU A 120 -4.37 2.90 15.41
CA LEU A 120 -5.59 2.11 15.59
C LEU A 120 -6.31 2.50 16.89
N ASP A 121 -5.58 2.71 17.98
CA ASP A 121 -6.13 3.18 19.24
C ASP A 121 -6.74 4.59 19.11
N ALA A 122 -6.03 5.51 18.45
CA ALA A 122 -6.54 6.86 18.20
C ALA A 122 -7.80 6.85 17.30
N MET A 123 -7.87 5.96 16.30
CA MET A 123 -9.06 5.80 15.46
C MET A 123 -10.23 5.22 16.25
N ARG A 124 -10.00 4.23 17.13
CA ARG A 124 -11.03 3.70 18.04
C ARG A 124 -11.59 4.83 18.91
N ASP A 125 -10.72 5.60 19.55
CA ASP A 125 -11.11 6.67 20.48
C ASP A 125 -11.80 7.84 19.74
N LEU A 126 -11.49 8.06 18.46
CA LEU A 126 -12.17 9.04 17.61
C LEU A 126 -13.60 8.62 17.24
N LEU A 127 -13.87 7.32 17.18
CA LEU A 127 -15.11 6.72 16.67
C LEU A 127 -16.07 6.26 17.76
N SER A 128 -15.61 6.08 19.00
CA SER A 128 -16.45 5.89 20.18
C SER A 128 -17.36 7.09 20.46
#